data_AF-A0A7Y5W7X4-F1
#
_entry.id   AF-A0A7Y5W7X4-F1
#
_cell.length_a   1.000
_cell.length_b   1.000
_cell.length_c   1.000
_cell.angle_alpha   90.00
_cell.angle_beta   90.00
_cell.angle_gamma   90.00
#
_symmetry.space_group_name_H-M   'P 1'
#
loop_
_entity.id
_entity.type
_entity.pdbx_description
1 polymer ?
#
loop_
_entity_poly.entity_id
_entity_poly.type
_entity_poly.pdbx_seq_one_letter_code
_entity_poly.pdbx_strand_id
1 'polypeptide(L)'
;MDEGTKDGLGVALNEAALLGAEVIQDRRCAAITFAVLSLPLDGAPPPVDSRVSLVLVQVGRVVASLRNARWDDDQAPAVPFALAELLKTVQSFGGQPVYGWKFIDTDDGYERWANRLSLDERFDGGSKQHSITLFQEGYERHLDLRLWFGGLRIFRPDRTEIAIGEFVAAGKRWWDGLYSGDPRTRGSGIYPSNSPIPPVVGPAREGQAGAEIHEG
;
A
#
# COMPACT_ATOMS: atom_id res chain seq x y z
N MET A 1 -10.90 8.13 5.35
CA MET A 1 -9.88 8.53 4.35
C MET A 1 -10.63 8.94 3.10
N ASP A 2 -10.36 10.11 2.53
CA ASP A 2 -10.96 10.55 1.26
C ASP A 2 -10.34 9.84 0.05
N GLU A 3 -11.01 9.95 -1.11
CA GLU A 3 -10.58 9.30 -2.36
C GLU A 3 -9.17 9.73 -2.80
N GLY A 4 -8.86 11.01 -2.68
CA GLY A 4 -7.55 11.55 -3.09
C GLY A 4 -6.39 11.00 -2.30
N THR A 5 -6.59 10.83 -0.99
CA THR A 5 -5.61 10.19 -0.13
C THR A 5 -5.41 8.72 -0.51
N LYS A 6 -6.48 7.99 -0.84
CA LYS A 6 -6.40 6.58 -1.27
C LYS A 6 -5.65 6.43 -2.60
N ASP A 7 -6.00 7.24 -3.61
CA ASP A 7 -5.32 7.24 -4.91
C ASP A 7 -3.85 7.64 -4.76
N GLY A 8 -3.56 8.64 -3.93
CA GLY A 8 -2.21 9.08 -3.64
C GLY A 8 -1.34 8.00 -2.99
N LEU A 9 -1.90 7.26 -2.02
CA LEU A 9 -1.24 6.10 -1.42
C LEU A 9 -1.00 4.99 -2.46
N GLY A 10 -1.96 4.80 -3.36
CA GLY A 10 -1.84 3.98 -4.56
C GLY A 10 -0.61 4.29 -5.40
N VAL A 11 -0.44 5.56 -5.78
CA VAL A 11 0.72 6.04 -6.55
C VAL A 11 2.02 5.84 -5.78
N ALA A 12 2.05 6.15 -4.48
CA ALA A 12 3.27 6.06 -3.68
C ALA A 12 3.71 4.63 -3.36
N LEU A 13 2.79 3.67 -3.37
CA LEU A 13 3.08 2.25 -3.15
C LEU A 13 3.26 1.45 -4.45
N ASN A 14 2.89 1.99 -5.60
CA ASN A 14 3.04 1.28 -6.86
C ASN A 14 4.53 0.99 -7.13
N GLU A 15 4.83 -0.25 -7.52
CA GLU A 15 6.17 -0.81 -7.66
C GLU A 15 7.02 -0.83 -6.36
N ALA A 16 6.41 -0.62 -5.19
CA ALA A 16 7.12 -0.76 -3.92
C ALA A 16 7.35 -2.23 -3.57
N ALA A 17 8.57 -2.59 -3.16
CA ALA A 17 8.89 -3.93 -2.71
C ALA A 17 8.25 -4.19 -1.33
N LEU A 18 7.39 -5.21 -1.23
CA LEU A 18 6.77 -5.59 0.05
C LEU A 18 7.73 -6.47 0.86
N LEU A 19 8.31 -5.91 1.92
CA LEU A 19 9.36 -6.55 2.70
C LEU A 19 8.85 -7.35 3.90
N GLY A 20 7.64 -7.07 4.37
CA GLY A 20 7.07 -7.76 5.52
C GLY A 20 5.70 -7.25 5.92
N ALA A 21 4.94 -8.09 6.60
CA ALA A 21 3.73 -7.72 7.31
C ALA A 21 3.68 -8.47 8.66
N GLU A 22 3.43 -7.76 9.74
CA GLU A 22 3.33 -8.32 11.09
C GLU A 22 2.15 -7.72 11.84
N VAL A 23 1.58 -8.48 12.78
CA VAL A 23 0.40 -8.06 13.55
C VAL A 23 0.69 -8.24 15.03
N ILE A 24 0.54 -7.16 15.78
CA ILE A 24 0.65 -7.12 17.24
C ILE A 24 -0.77 -7.28 17.80
N GLN A 25 -1.17 -8.52 18.06
CA GLN A 25 -2.55 -8.88 18.42
C GLN A 25 -3.07 -8.09 19.63
N ASP A 26 -2.31 -8.02 20.72
CA ASP A 26 -2.70 -7.32 21.95
C ASP A 26 -2.97 -5.82 21.76
N ARG A 27 -2.32 -5.22 20.74
CA ARG A 27 -2.47 -3.80 20.42
C ARG A 27 -3.43 -3.55 19.26
N ARG A 28 -3.88 -4.60 18.57
CA ARG A 28 -4.65 -4.53 17.31
C ARG A 28 -4.00 -3.57 16.33
N CYS A 29 -2.69 -3.73 16.16
CA CYS A 29 -1.90 -2.96 15.20
C CYS A 29 -1.22 -3.91 14.23
N ALA A 30 -1.07 -3.47 12.99
CA ALA A 30 -0.23 -4.16 12.01
C ALA A 30 0.84 -3.20 11.50
N ALA A 31 2.03 -3.72 11.23
CA ALA A 31 3.07 -2.99 10.53
C ALA A 31 3.34 -3.68 9.20
N ILE A 32 3.22 -2.94 8.11
CA ILE A 32 3.54 -3.42 6.76
C ILE A 32 4.74 -2.61 6.27
N THR A 33 5.84 -3.30 5.99
CA THR A 33 7.10 -2.66 5.61
C THR A 33 7.31 -2.78 4.11
N PHE A 34 7.61 -1.65 3.48
CA PHE A 34 7.91 -1.54 2.06
C PHE A 34 9.27 -0.90 1.86
N ALA A 35 9.96 -1.20 0.76
CA ALA A 35 10.94 -0.28 0.17
C ALA A 35 10.25 0.45 -0.99
N VAL A 36 10.16 1.78 -0.89
CA VAL A 36 9.35 2.60 -1.79
C VAL A 36 10.19 3.40 -2.77
N LEU A 37 9.56 3.77 -3.87
CA LEU A 37 10.11 4.70 -4.85
C LEU A 37 9.70 6.11 -4.46
N SER A 38 10.67 6.96 -4.18
CA SER A 38 10.40 8.34 -3.75
C SER A 38 11.51 9.27 -4.20
N LEU A 39 11.15 10.52 -4.47
CA LEU A 39 12.12 11.60 -4.64
C LEU A 39 11.93 12.67 -3.56
N PRO A 40 13.03 13.17 -2.96
CA PRO A 40 12.96 14.33 -2.10
C PRO A 40 12.64 15.58 -2.94
N LEU A 41 12.47 16.73 -2.26
CA LEU A 41 12.45 18.01 -2.96
C LEU A 41 13.81 18.28 -3.64
N ASP A 42 13.81 19.13 -4.65
CA ASP A 42 15.04 19.48 -5.36
C ASP A 42 16.12 20.02 -4.42
N GLY A 43 17.34 19.51 -4.57
CA GLY A 43 18.50 19.84 -3.74
C GLY A 43 18.62 19.04 -2.44
N ALA A 44 17.60 18.29 -2.02
CA ALA A 44 17.72 17.38 -0.89
C ALA A 44 18.30 16.02 -1.31
N PRO A 45 19.14 15.39 -0.46
CA PRO A 45 19.73 14.09 -0.79
C PRO A 45 18.65 13.00 -0.82
N PRO A 46 18.79 11.98 -1.68
CA PRO A 46 17.92 10.82 -1.65
C PRO A 46 18.04 10.11 -0.28
N PRO A 47 16.97 9.47 0.19
CA PRO A 47 17.02 8.71 1.43
C PRO A 47 18.04 7.56 1.30
N VAL A 48 18.90 7.42 2.31
CA VAL A 48 19.88 6.31 2.40
C VAL A 48 19.18 4.96 2.52
N ASP A 49 17.99 4.97 3.14
CA ASP A 49 17.14 3.81 3.33
C ASP A 49 15.73 4.16 2.87
N SER A 50 15.27 3.52 1.80
CA SER A 50 13.96 3.76 1.20
C SER A 50 12.83 3.01 1.92
N ARG A 51 13.13 2.33 3.03
CA ARG A 51 12.11 1.58 3.76
C ARG A 51 11.15 2.51 4.48
N VAL A 52 9.87 2.14 4.46
CA VAL A 52 8.82 2.75 5.26
C VAL A 52 7.95 1.68 5.89
N SER A 53 7.40 1.97 7.07
CA SER A 53 6.41 1.12 7.72
C SER A 53 5.06 1.82 7.72
N LEU A 54 4.07 1.22 7.06
CA LEU A 54 2.67 1.55 7.22
C LEU A 54 2.16 0.86 8.48
N VAL A 55 1.87 1.65 9.51
CA VAL A 55 1.31 1.16 10.77
C VAL A 55 -0.21 1.36 10.73
N LEU A 56 -0.93 0.24 10.65
CA LEU A 56 -2.37 0.18 10.73
C LEU A 56 -2.78 0.07 12.19
N VAL A 57 -3.73 0.88 12.63
CA VAL A 57 -4.27 0.87 13.99
C VAL A 57 -5.74 0.45 13.99
N GLN A 58 -6.18 -0.12 15.11
CA GLN A 58 -7.52 -0.69 15.26
C GLN A 58 -7.81 -1.76 14.20
N VAL A 59 -6.85 -2.65 13.95
CA VAL A 59 -7.00 -3.78 13.03
C VAL A 59 -8.18 -4.64 13.49
N GLY A 60 -9.17 -4.84 12.61
CA GLY A 60 -10.37 -5.61 12.89
C GLY A 60 -10.41 -7.00 12.27
N ARG A 61 -9.68 -7.19 11.16
CA ARG A 61 -9.58 -8.50 10.50
C ARG A 61 -8.33 -8.57 9.65
N VAL A 62 -7.72 -9.75 9.59
CA VAL A 62 -6.59 -10.06 8.72
C VAL A 62 -6.90 -11.37 8.02
N VAL A 63 -6.91 -11.34 6.69
CA VAL A 63 -7.10 -12.54 5.88
C VAL A 63 -5.97 -12.67 4.88
N ALA A 64 -5.61 -13.91 4.58
CA ALA A 64 -4.64 -14.20 3.54
C ALA A 64 -5.02 -15.48 2.77
N SER A 65 -4.62 -15.55 1.51
CA SER A 65 -4.68 -16.75 0.68
C SER A 65 -3.29 -17.02 0.13
N LEU A 66 -2.59 -17.99 0.70
CA LEU A 66 -1.33 -18.52 0.19
C LEU A 66 -1.63 -19.78 -0.61
N ARG A 67 -1.23 -19.83 -1.87
CA ARG A 67 -1.48 -20.97 -2.77
C ARG A 67 -0.20 -21.32 -3.52
N ASN A 68 0.09 -22.62 -3.64
CA ASN A 68 1.26 -23.14 -4.35
C ASN A 68 0.92 -23.46 -5.82
N ALA A 69 0.54 -22.42 -6.55
CA ALA A 69 0.30 -22.47 -7.98
C ALA A 69 0.49 -21.07 -8.57
N ARG A 70 0.33 -20.95 -9.89
CA ARG A 70 0.18 -19.63 -10.53
C ARG A 70 -1.03 -18.90 -9.97
N TRP A 71 -0.98 -17.56 -10.01
CA TRP A 71 -2.03 -16.70 -9.44
C TRP A 71 -3.40 -16.87 -10.10
N ASP A 72 -3.43 -17.34 -11.34
CA ASP A 72 -4.63 -17.58 -12.15
C ASP A 72 -5.22 -18.99 -11.98
N ASP A 73 -4.63 -19.84 -11.13
CA ASP A 73 -5.17 -21.17 -10.82
C ASP A 73 -6.29 -21.09 -9.77
N ASP A 74 -7.52 -21.18 -10.27
CA ASP A 74 -8.73 -21.15 -9.44
C ASP A 74 -9.00 -22.45 -8.66
N GLN A 75 -8.24 -23.52 -8.89
CA GLN A 75 -8.38 -24.79 -8.19
C GLN A 75 -7.29 -25.03 -7.14
N ALA A 76 -6.24 -24.20 -7.14
CA ALA A 76 -5.15 -24.32 -6.19
C ALA A 76 -5.65 -24.19 -4.72
N PRO A 77 -5.39 -25.20 -3.87
CA PRO A 77 -5.81 -25.17 -2.47
C PRO A 77 -4.98 -24.15 -1.69
N ALA A 78 -5.63 -23.51 -0.71
CA ALA A 78 -4.96 -22.64 0.23
C ALA A 78 -4.06 -23.46 1.18
N VAL A 79 -2.88 -22.93 1.47
CA VAL A 79 -1.90 -23.49 2.40
C VAL A 79 -2.07 -22.78 3.74
N PRO A 80 -2.60 -23.43 4.80
CA PRO A 80 -2.81 -22.79 6.09
C PRO A 80 -1.50 -22.35 6.73
N PHE A 81 -1.53 -21.22 7.43
CA PHE A 81 -0.43 -20.77 8.29
C PHE A 81 -0.98 -19.92 9.46
N ALA A 82 -0.26 -19.89 10.57
CA ALA A 82 -0.67 -19.10 11.74
C ALA A 82 -0.35 -17.61 11.54
N LEU A 83 -1.10 -16.71 12.19
CA LEU A 83 -0.86 -15.27 12.10
C LEU A 83 0.60 -14.88 12.44
N ALA A 84 1.21 -15.55 13.43
CA ALA A 84 2.60 -15.34 13.82
C ALA A 84 3.61 -15.65 12.70
N GLU A 85 3.22 -16.42 11.70
CA GLU A 85 4.05 -16.76 10.53
C GLU A 85 3.91 -15.75 9.39
N LEU A 86 2.98 -14.79 9.46
CA LEU A 86 2.70 -13.83 8.38
C LEU A 86 3.96 -13.12 7.88
N LEU A 87 4.82 -12.66 8.79
CA LEU A 87 6.06 -11.98 8.43
C LEU A 87 6.98 -12.89 7.61
N LYS A 88 7.19 -14.12 8.09
CA LYS A 88 8.03 -15.12 7.41
C LYS A 88 7.43 -15.50 6.06
N THR A 89 6.11 -15.64 5.97
CA THR A 89 5.39 -15.94 4.73
C THR A 89 5.61 -14.84 3.69
N VAL A 90 5.42 -13.57 4.05
CA VAL A 90 5.67 -12.44 3.15
C VAL A 90 7.14 -12.38 2.74
N GLN A 91 8.07 -12.47 3.70
CA GLN A 91 9.51 -12.43 3.43
C GLN A 91 9.98 -13.54 2.50
N SER A 92 9.31 -14.70 2.51
CA SER A 92 9.68 -15.81 1.65
C SER A 92 9.67 -15.44 0.17
N PHE A 93 8.86 -14.45 -0.26
CA PHE A 93 8.76 -13.96 -1.64
C PHE A 93 9.94 -13.08 -2.06
N GLY A 94 10.82 -12.69 -1.12
CA GLY A 94 12.05 -11.97 -1.45
C GLY A 94 11.82 -10.50 -1.82
N GLY A 95 10.70 -9.90 -1.41
CA GLY A 95 10.42 -8.48 -1.63
C GLY A 95 10.00 -8.14 -3.05
N GLN A 96 9.12 -8.93 -3.66
CA GLN A 96 8.58 -8.60 -4.98
C GLN A 96 7.76 -7.29 -4.91
N PRO A 97 7.77 -6.49 -5.98
CA PRO A 97 6.98 -5.27 -6.03
C PRO A 97 5.48 -5.58 -5.98
N VAL A 98 4.72 -4.68 -5.34
CA VAL A 98 3.25 -4.60 -5.51
C VAL A 98 2.92 -3.62 -6.62
N TYR A 99 1.88 -3.88 -7.39
CA TYR A 99 1.45 -3.01 -8.50
C TYR A 99 -0.07 -2.98 -8.63
N GLY A 100 -0.58 -2.01 -9.39
CA GLY A 100 -2.02 -1.88 -9.68
C GLY A 100 -2.64 -0.56 -9.25
N TRP A 101 -1.83 0.37 -8.73
CA TRP A 101 -2.22 1.76 -8.41
C TRP A 101 -3.33 1.98 -7.37
N LYS A 102 -4.03 0.93 -6.92
CA LYS A 102 -5.11 1.02 -5.92
C LYS A 102 -4.97 -0.10 -4.91
N PHE A 103 -4.70 0.27 -3.66
CA PHE A 103 -4.51 -0.70 -2.57
C PHE A 103 -5.49 -0.48 -1.41
N ILE A 104 -5.96 0.75 -1.18
CA ILE A 104 -6.85 1.10 -0.08
C ILE A 104 -8.31 1.09 -0.54
N ASP A 105 -9.17 0.40 0.21
CA ASP A 105 -10.61 0.29 -0.05
C ASP A 105 -10.95 -0.10 -1.49
N THR A 106 -10.13 -1.00 -2.06
CA THR A 106 -10.41 -1.60 -3.36
C THR A 106 -11.33 -2.81 -3.20
N ASP A 107 -12.32 -2.93 -4.07
CA ASP A 107 -13.16 -4.13 -4.17
C ASP A 107 -12.48 -5.23 -4.99
N ASP A 108 -11.34 -4.91 -5.64
CA ASP A 108 -10.69 -5.81 -6.56
C ASP A 108 -10.14 -7.06 -5.86
N GLY A 109 -10.40 -8.21 -6.48
CA GLY A 109 -9.72 -9.48 -6.21
C GLY A 109 -10.27 -10.29 -5.03
N TYR A 110 -10.70 -9.69 -3.92
CA TYR A 110 -11.02 -10.44 -2.69
C TYR A 110 -12.11 -11.50 -2.89
N GLU A 111 -13.17 -11.21 -3.64
CA GLU A 111 -14.25 -12.17 -3.90
C GLU A 111 -13.75 -13.45 -4.57
N ARG A 112 -12.66 -13.39 -5.35
CA ARG A 112 -12.09 -14.54 -6.06
C ARG A 112 -11.42 -15.54 -5.12
N TRP A 113 -10.96 -15.11 -3.95
CA TRP A 113 -10.21 -15.94 -3.01
C TRP A 113 -10.80 -15.96 -1.59
N ALA A 114 -11.89 -15.25 -1.34
CA ALA A 114 -12.56 -15.20 -0.03
C ALA A 114 -13.00 -16.56 0.52
N ASN A 115 -13.19 -17.57 -0.35
CA ASN A 115 -13.53 -18.95 0.01
C ASN A 115 -12.29 -19.87 0.16
N ARG A 116 -11.07 -19.35 -0.06
CA ARG A 116 -9.81 -20.09 -0.08
C ARG A 116 -8.79 -19.40 0.82
N LEU A 117 -9.09 -19.32 2.11
CA LEU A 117 -8.26 -18.62 3.08
C LEU A 117 -7.25 -19.56 3.74
N SER A 118 -6.00 -19.09 3.79
CA SER A 118 -4.93 -19.65 4.61
C SER A 118 -4.99 -19.17 6.05
N LEU A 119 -5.51 -17.97 6.24
CA LEU A 119 -5.61 -17.24 7.50
C LEU A 119 -6.88 -16.39 7.50
N ASP A 120 -7.64 -16.39 8.60
CA ASP A 120 -8.76 -15.48 8.86
C ASP A 120 -8.82 -15.13 10.35
N GLU A 121 -8.00 -14.15 10.75
CA GLU A 121 -7.99 -13.65 12.12
C GLU A 121 -8.98 -12.49 12.26
N ARG A 122 -9.81 -12.52 13.30
CA ARG A 122 -10.76 -11.45 13.63
C ARG A 122 -10.47 -10.90 15.02
N PHE A 123 -10.54 -9.59 15.16
CA PHE A 123 -10.27 -8.89 16.41
C PHE A 123 -11.52 -8.18 16.90
N ASP A 124 -11.99 -8.56 18.08
CA ASP A 124 -13.13 -7.92 18.71
C ASP A 124 -12.86 -6.43 18.96
N GLY A 125 -13.86 -5.60 18.64
CA GLY A 125 -13.78 -4.14 18.75
C GLY A 125 -12.76 -3.47 17.82
N GLY A 126 -12.21 -4.19 16.84
CA GLY A 126 -11.42 -3.57 15.77
C GLY A 126 -12.31 -2.91 14.72
N SER A 127 -11.71 -2.09 13.87
CA SER A 127 -12.42 -1.34 12.83
C SER A 127 -12.43 -2.09 11.51
N LYS A 128 -13.49 -1.87 10.74
CA LYS A 128 -13.62 -2.29 9.33
C LYS A 128 -13.86 -1.10 8.41
N GLN A 129 -13.50 0.10 8.87
CA GLN A 129 -13.72 1.34 8.14
C GLN A 129 -12.89 1.41 6.86
N HIS A 130 -11.64 0.95 6.94
CA HIS A 130 -10.72 0.91 5.82
C HIS A 130 -10.13 -0.49 5.64
N SER A 131 -9.67 -0.79 4.45
CA SER A 131 -8.92 -2.00 4.12
C SER A 131 -7.73 -1.71 3.24
N ILE A 132 -6.67 -2.50 3.37
CA ILE A 132 -5.56 -2.54 2.42
C ILE A 132 -5.49 -3.94 1.82
N THR A 133 -5.36 -4.02 0.50
CA THR A 133 -5.19 -5.27 -0.25
C THR A 133 -3.83 -5.29 -0.92
N LEU A 134 -3.08 -6.35 -0.71
CA LEU A 134 -1.73 -6.56 -1.22
C LEU A 134 -1.62 -7.98 -1.76
N PHE A 135 -0.61 -8.19 -2.59
CA PHE A 135 -0.29 -9.52 -3.07
C PHE A 135 1.22 -9.71 -3.24
N GLN A 136 1.64 -10.96 -3.39
CA GLN A 136 2.97 -11.33 -3.85
C GLN A 136 2.84 -12.46 -4.87
N GLU A 137 3.53 -12.33 -5.99
CA GLU A 137 3.62 -13.37 -7.02
C GLU A 137 5.04 -13.97 -7.01
N GLY A 138 5.12 -15.29 -6.88
CA GLY A 138 6.32 -16.07 -7.12
C GLY A 138 6.11 -17.00 -8.32
N TYR A 139 7.17 -17.70 -8.73
CA TYR A 139 7.13 -18.56 -9.93
C TYR A 139 6.02 -19.64 -9.88
N GLU A 140 5.83 -20.30 -8.72
CA GLU A 140 4.82 -21.35 -8.50
C GLU A 140 4.07 -21.18 -7.17
N ARG A 141 3.94 -19.94 -6.72
CA ARG A 141 3.13 -19.62 -5.55
C ARG A 141 2.72 -18.18 -5.56
N HIS A 142 1.62 -17.86 -4.90
CA HIS A 142 1.17 -16.50 -4.72
C HIS A 142 0.52 -16.33 -3.36
N LEU A 143 0.52 -15.09 -2.89
CA LEU A 143 -0.09 -14.67 -1.64
C LEU A 143 -1.01 -13.50 -1.93
N ASP A 144 -2.29 -13.62 -1.61
CA ASP A 144 -3.20 -12.51 -1.45
C ASP A 144 -3.32 -12.15 0.04
N LEU A 145 -3.32 -10.87 0.38
CA LEU A 145 -3.38 -10.37 1.76
C LEU A 145 -4.34 -9.19 1.85
N ARG A 146 -5.26 -9.23 2.82
CA ARG A 146 -6.15 -8.10 3.12
C ARG A 146 -6.25 -7.86 4.62
N LEU A 147 -6.11 -6.60 5.03
CA LEU A 147 -6.24 -6.16 6.42
C LEU A 147 -7.30 -5.06 6.51
N TRP A 148 -8.21 -5.18 7.46
CA TRP A 148 -9.19 -4.15 7.82
C TRP A 148 -8.71 -3.39 9.05
N PHE A 149 -8.83 -2.05 9.03
CA PHE A 149 -8.27 -1.17 10.05
C PHE A 149 -9.08 0.14 10.21
N GLY A 150 -8.76 0.90 11.25
CA GLY A 150 -9.42 2.19 11.56
C GLY A 150 -8.55 3.42 11.26
N GLY A 151 -7.23 3.30 11.40
CA GLY A 151 -6.30 4.38 11.06
C GLY A 151 -4.99 3.89 10.47
N LEU A 152 -4.29 4.79 9.79
CA LEU A 152 -3.01 4.52 9.13
C LEU A 152 -2.01 5.61 9.48
N ARG A 153 -0.78 5.21 9.81
CA ARG A 153 0.37 6.07 10.08
C ARG A 153 1.56 5.55 9.30
N ILE A 154 2.51 6.42 8.97
CA ILE A 154 3.67 6.06 8.13
C ILE A 154 4.94 6.45 8.86
N PHE A 155 5.91 5.53 8.94
CA PHE A 155 7.16 5.76 9.64
C PHE A 155 8.37 5.46 8.77
N ARG A 156 9.42 6.25 8.94
CA ARG A 156 10.78 5.96 8.48
C ARG A 156 11.43 4.86 9.34
N PRO A 157 12.57 4.29 8.91
CA PRO A 157 13.27 3.26 9.66
C PRO A 157 13.79 3.76 11.02
N ASP A 158 14.08 5.06 11.13
CA ASP A 158 14.45 5.74 12.37
C ASP A 158 13.27 6.02 13.30
N ARG A 159 12.06 5.56 12.95
CA ARG A 159 10.78 5.75 13.64
C ARG A 159 10.24 7.18 13.62
N THR A 160 10.80 8.04 12.77
CA THR A 160 10.20 9.34 12.49
C THR A 160 8.92 9.17 11.69
N GLU A 161 7.82 9.75 12.15
CA GLU A 161 6.55 9.74 11.43
C GLU A 161 6.61 10.64 10.20
N ILE A 162 6.04 10.18 9.08
CA ILE A 162 5.85 10.94 7.84
C ILE A 162 4.37 11.26 7.72
N ALA A 163 4.03 12.52 7.45
CA ALA A 163 2.66 12.88 7.12
C ALA A 163 2.23 12.17 5.81
N ILE A 164 1.01 11.64 5.75
CA ILE A 164 0.53 10.92 4.55
C ILE A 164 0.69 11.77 3.28
N GLY A 165 0.35 13.07 3.35
CA GLY A 165 0.51 13.98 2.22
C GLY A 165 1.97 14.14 1.75
N GLU A 166 2.94 14.11 2.67
CA GLU A 166 4.37 14.16 2.32
C GLU A 166 4.81 12.87 1.62
N PHE A 167 4.39 11.72 2.15
CA PHE A 167 4.66 10.41 1.57
C PHE A 167 4.09 10.30 0.14
N VAL A 168 2.83 10.69 -0.04
CA VAL A 168 2.17 10.74 -1.35
C VAL A 168 2.89 11.67 -2.31
N ALA A 169 3.23 12.89 -1.87
CA ALA A 169 3.94 13.86 -2.71
C ALA A 169 5.32 13.34 -3.14
N ALA A 170 6.03 12.61 -2.28
CA ALA A 170 7.34 12.04 -2.60
C ALA A 170 7.26 10.91 -3.64
N GLY A 171 6.27 10.03 -3.53
CA GLY A 171 6.00 9.00 -4.53
C GLY A 171 5.57 9.60 -5.87
N LYS A 172 4.66 10.59 -5.85
CA LYS A 172 4.24 11.30 -7.06
C LYS A 172 5.41 11.97 -7.77
N ARG A 173 6.30 12.65 -7.05
CA ARG A 173 7.52 13.25 -7.62
C ARG A 173 8.40 12.21 -8.30
N TRP A 174 8.51 11.01 -7.75
CA TRP A 174 9.29 9.94 -8.36
C TRP A 174 8.71 9.55 -9.72
N TRP A 175 7.40 9.33 -9.80
CA TRP A 175 6.73 9.00 -11.06
C TRP A 175 6.79 10.16 -12.06
N ASP A 176 6.48 11.39 -11.65
CA ASP A 176 6.62 12.58 -12.51
C ASP A 176 8.07 12.72 -13.04
N GLY A 177 9.06 12.46 -12.18
CA GLY A 177 10.47 12.42 -12.53
C GLY A 177 10.79 11.35 -13.57
N LEU A 178 10.26 10.15 -13.42
CA LEU A 178 10.48 9.04 -14.35
C LEU A 178 9.98 9.41 -15.75
N TYR A 179 8.74 9.90 -15.83
CA TYR A 179 8.09 10.26 -17.10
C TYR A 179 8.67 11.52 -17.75
N SER A 180 9.30 12.41 -16.98
CA SER A 180 10.00 13.59 -17.51
C SER A 180 11.49 13.34 -17.81
N GLY A 181 12.00 12.14 -17.52
CA GLY A 181 13.40 11.78 -17.78
C GLY A 181 14.40 12.29 -16.73
N ASP A 182 13.95 12.56 -15.51
CA ASP A 182 14.78 12.99 -14.38
C ASP A 182 15.88 11.95 -14.10
N PRO A 183 17.18 12.33 -14.15
CA PRO A 183 18.29 11.42 -13.91
C PRO A 183 18.25 10.71 -12.54
N ARG A 184 17.57 11.27 -11.54
CA ARG A 184 17.44 10.69 -10.20
C ARG A 184 16.61 9.40 -10.16
N THR A 185 15.84 9.11 -11.21
CA THR A 185 15.01 7.90 -11.31
C THR A 185 15.71 6.73 -12.00
N ARG A 186 16.91 6.96 -12.56
CA ARG A 186 17.72 5.96 -13.27
C ARG A 186 18.21 4.86 -12.32
N GLY A 187 18.41 3.67 -12.87
CA GLY A 187 18.94 2.51 -12.11
C GLY A 187 17.89 1.76 -11.28
N SER A 188 16.63 2.19 -11.32
CA SER A 188 15.50 1.50 -10.68
C SER A 188 15.06 0.22 -11.40
N GLY A 189 15.46 0.03 -12.67
CA GLY A 189 14.97 -1.06 -13.52
C GLY A 189 13.55 -0.83 -14.05
N ILE A 190 12.94 0.32 -13.77
CA ILE A 190 11.60 0.72 -14.21
C ILE A 190 11.75 1.71 -15.36
N TYR A 191 10.92 1.56 -16.40
CA TYR A 191 10.92 2.40 -17.59
C TYR A 191 9.54 3.03 -17.81
N PRO A 192 9.47 4.26 -18.35
CA PRO A 192 8.19 4.87 -18.69
C PRO A 192 7.43 3.97 -19.68
N SER A 193 6.17 3.69 -19.38
CA SER A 193 5.25 3.07 -20.34
C SER A 193 4.38 4.16 -20.99
N ASN A 194 3.76 3.87 -22.14
CA ASN A 194 2.78 4.79 -22.73
C ASN A 194 1.46 4.86 -21.93
N SER A 195 1.32 4.12 -20.83
CA SER A 195 0.15 4.17 -19.97
C SER A 195 0.21 5.39 -19.05
N PRO A 196 -0.87 6.19 -18.96
CA PRO A 196 -0.90 7.36 -18.08
C PRO A 196 -0.89 6.93 -16.62
N ILE A 197 -0.18 7.68 -15.77
CA ILE A 197 -0.32 7.58 -14.31
C ILE A 197 -1.77 7.95 -13.98
N PRO A 198 -2.50 7.14 -13.19
CA PRO A 198 -3.85 7.50 -12.80
C PRO A 198 -3.86 8.84 -12.06
N PRO A 199 -4.83 9.73 -12.36
CA PRO A 199 -4.89 11.03 -11.72
C PRO A 199 -5.15 10.87 -10.22
N VAL A 200 -4.35 11.53 -9.39
CA VAL A 200 -4.67 11.69 -7.97
C VAL A 200 -5.76 12.75 -7.86
N VAL A 201 -6.98 12.35 -7.53
CA VAL A 201 -8.09 13.29 -7.34
C VAL A 201 -7.80 14.11 -6.08
N GLY A 202 -7.57 15.41 -6.17
CA GLY A 202 -7.38 16.23 -4.96
C GLY A 202 -8.63 16.22 -4.08
N PRO A 203 -8.53 16.52 -2.76
CA PRO A 203 -9.72 16.75 -1.96
C PRO A 203 -10.54 17.86 -2.62
N ALA A 204 -11.85 17.62 -2.76
CA ALA A 204 -12.78 18.63 -3.26
C ALA A 204 -12.58 19.90 -2.42
N ARG A 205 -12.27 21.02 -3.06
CA ARG A 205 -12.23 22.31 -2.37
C ARG A 205 -13.65 22.63 -1.91
N GLU A 206 -13.94 22.43 -0.64
CA GLU A 206 -15.12 23.01 0.00
C GLU A 206 -14.96 24.53 0.04
N GLY A 207 -15.95 25.23 -0.52
CA GLY A 207 -16.29 26.60 -0.16
C GLY A 207 -15.44 27.72 -0.77
N GLN A 208 -15.89 28.26 -1.90
CA GLN A 208 -16.03 29.71 -1.99
C GLN A 208 -17.52 30.02 -2.08
N ALA A 209 -18.09 30.32 -0.91
CA ALA A 209 -19.33 31.05 -0.80
C ALA A 209 -19.19 32.36 -1.61
N GLY A 210 -20.11 32.57 -2.54
CA GLY A 210 -20.28 33.86 -3.18
C GLY A 210 -20.69 34.88 -2.12
N ALA A 211 -19.74 35.70 -1.70
CA ALA A 211 -20.04 36.98 -1.10
C ALA A 211 -20.44 37.92 -2.23
N GLU A 212 -21.75 38.03 -2.49
CA GLU A 212 -22.28 39.18 -3.22
C GLU A 212 -22.13 40.42 -2.34
N ILE A 213 -21.22 41.28 -2.79
CA ILE A 213 -20.99 42.64 -2.36
C ILE A 213 -22.20 43.50 -2.76
N HIS A 214 -22.81 44.15 -1.77
CA HIS A 214 -23.53 45.41 -1.95
C HIS A 214 -22.54 46.50 -2.39
N GLU A 215 -22.89 47.25 -3.43
CA GLU A 215 -23.06 48.73 -3.44
C GLU A 215 -23.08 49.26 -4.89
N GLY A 216 -23.93 50.28 -5.14
CA GLY A 216 -24.03 51.03 -6.39
C GLY A 216 -25.45 51.30 -6.86
#